data_AF-A0A1B2JDW4-F1
#
_entry.id   AF-A0A1B2JDW4-F1
#
_cell.length_a   1.000
_cell.length_b   1.000
_cell.length_c   1.000
_cell.angle_alpha   90.00
_cell.angle_beta   90.00
_cell.angle_gamma   90.00
#
_symmetry.space_group_name_H-M   'P 1'
#
loop_
_entity.id
_entity.type
_entity.pdbx_description
1 polymer ?
#
loop_
_entity_poly.entity_id
_entity_poly.type
_entity_poly.pdbx_seq_one_letter_code
_entity_poly.pdbx_strand_id
1 'polypeptide(L)'
;MEELIETIGVSVDTTEKAVKEMLGSLDNEIPEIIKAVKGDGSDVEGVSLLDLKNSAIASYVNSLILIILSNIERMKLNGEDEEFNSQRESIVKNSIVQRVTLDKGVKGLEKRLQYQIEKMVRAYSRMEQDEKDLKEKQTQHLDEDGETKEEVDDAEEEEEEEEGMSYRPNPSAMLEKLKSNTAKPSSSGSSDKYRPPRIAAVAPPSSEAKQERSKTKHKKLQSMEEYLQETNEAPMLTESVGSNIMGQGRGGVKTSRERDREEEIREYEETNFTRLPTSVTEKSKKQKRSHRLNTFAGEDWSFFGKDRDEDMKKSARKNKSTAPSAWEKAKRRRGN
;
A
#
# COMPACT_ATOMS: atom_id res chain seq x y z
N MET A 1 -34.27 16.92 64.21
CA MET A 1 -33.81 15.62 63.64
C MET A 1 -34.80 15.08 62.62
N GLU A 2 -36.11 15.19 62.85
CA GLU A 2 -37.14 14.79 61.87
C GLU A 2 -37.06 15.55 60.53
N GLU A 3 -36.87 16.87 60.53
CA GLU A 3 -36.72 17.68 59.29
C GLU A 3 -35.49 17.29 58.45
N LEU A 4 -34.41 16.82 59.07
CA LEU A 4 -33.22 16.36 58.35
C LEU A 4 -33.46 15.00 57.69
N ILE A 5 -34.25 14.14 58.33
CA ILE A 5 -34.61 12.83 57.77
C ILE A 5 -35.58 13.02 56.60
N GLU A 6 -36.51 13.97 56.71
CA GLU A 6 -37.47 14.29 55.66
C GLU A 6 -36.80 14.90 54.42
N THR A 7 -35.85 15.84 54.62
CA THR A 7 -35.06 16.40 53.51
C THR A 7 -34.14 15.36 52.84
N ILE A 8 -33.57 14.43 53.62
CA ILE A 8 -32.82 13.29 53.06
C ILE A 8 -33.74 12.36 52.28
N GLY A 9 -34.97 12.09 52.76
CA GLY A 9 -35.97 11.30 52.04
C GLY A 9 -36.33 11.91 50.68
N VAL A 10 -36.60 13.21 50.65
CA VAL A 10 -36.87 13.95 49.40
C VAL A 10 -35.66 13.94 48.46
N SER A 11 -34.44 14.03 48.99
CA SER A 11 -33.21 13.91 48.20
C SER A 11 -33.06 12.51 47.60
N VAL A 12 -33.32 11.45 48.37
CA VAL A 12 -33.28 10.07 47.87
C VAL A 12 -34.33 9.85 46.78
N ASP A 13 -35.57 10.30 46.99
CA ASP A 13 -36.65 10.17 45.99
C ASP A 13 -36.35 10.94 44.69
N THR A 14 -35.73 12.11 44.79
CA THR A 14 -35.32 12.88 43.59
C THR A 14 -34.18 12.20 42.85
N THR A 15 -33.20 11.62 43.56
CA THR A 15 -32.13 10.83 42.94
C THR A 15 -32.65 9.53 42.32
N GLU A 16 -33.61 8.85 42.95
CA GLU A 16 -34.24 7.64 42.41
C GLU A 16 -34.99 7.93 41.11
N LYS A 17 -35.74 9.05 41.06
CA LYS A 17 -36.42 9.50 39.84
C LYS A 17 -35.44 9.82 38.72
N ALA A 18 -34.35 10.55 39.02
CA ALA A 18 -33.33 10.87 38.02
C ALA A 18 -32.61 9.61 37.48
N VAL A 19 -32.37 8.60 38.33
CA VAL A 19 -31.79 7.32 37.91
C VAL A 19 -32.77 6.52 37.04
N LYS A 20 -34.07 6.52 37.36
CA LYS A 20 -35.11 5.87 36.53
C LYS A 20 -35.25 6.53 35.16
N GLU A 21 -35.18 7.85 35.07
CA GLU A 21 -35.16 8.58 33.79
C GLU A 21 -33.90 8.27 32.96
N MET A 22 -32.73 8.15 33.61
CA MET A 22 -31.49 7.72 32.96
C MET A 22 -31.52 6.26 32.50
N LEU A 23 -32.24 5.38 33.20
CA LEU A 23 -32.42 3.99 32.77
C LEU A 23 -33.30 3.93 31.51
N GLY A 24 -34.38 4.72 31.47
CA GLY A 24 -35.28 4.79 30.31
C GLY A 24 -34.62 5.34 29.05
N SER A 25 -33.61 6.21 29.17
CA SER A 25 -32.84 6.68 28.00
C SER A 25 -31.85 5.63 27.46
N LEU A 26 -31.50 4.62 28.27
CA LEU A 26 -30.60 3.52 27.93
C LEU A 26 -31.27 2.44 27.06
N ASP A 27 -32.61 2.32 27.10
CA ASP A 27 -33.41 1.39 26.28
C ASP A 27 -33.48 1.79 24.79
N ASN A 28 -32.95 2.95 24.43
CA ASN A 28 -32.76 3.31 23.04
C ASN A 28 -31.67 2.41 22.42
N GLU A 29 -32.08 1.47 21.56
CA GLU A 29 -31.21 0.52 20.82
C GLU A 29 -30.03 1.19 20.07
N ILE A 30 -30.11 2.50 19.84
CA ILE A 30 -29.08 3.31 19.23
C ILE A 30 -28.86 4.53 20.12
N PRO A 31 -27.64 4.74 20.67
CA PRO A 31 -27.27 5.96 21.39
C PRO A 31 -27.69 7.19 20.58
N GLU A 32 -28.30 8.19 21.20
CA GLU A 32 -28.73 9.43 20.54
C GLU A 32 -27.62 10.08 19.71
N ILE A 33 -26.37 9.91 20.14
CA ILE A 33 -25.14 10.31 19.46
C ILE A 33 -25.05 9.73 18.03
N ILE A 34 -25.44 8.48 17.83
CA ILE A 34 -25.43 7.82 16.51
C ILE A 34 -26.62 8.29 15.65
N LYS A 35 -27.77 8.60 16.28
CA LYS A 35 -28.91 9.21 15.56
C LYS A 35 -28.56 10.63 15.09
N ALA A 36 -27.84 11.40 15.90
CA ALA A 36 -27.34 12.73 15.53
C ALA A 36 -26.30 12.67 14.39
N VAL A 37 -25.41 11.67 14.40
CA VAL A 37 -24.45 11.45 13.30
C VAL A 37 -25.13 10.95 12.01
N LYS A 38 -26.30 10.32 12.10
CA LYS A 38 -27.06 9.77 10.96
C LYS A 38 -28.15 10.72 10.44
N GLY A 39 -28.34 11.89 11.07
CA GLY A 39 -29.32 12.89 10.64
C GLY A 39 -28.89 13.57 9.33
N ASP A 40 -29.51 13.17 8.22
CA ASP A 40 -29.55 13.96 6.98
C ASP A 40 -30.42 15.21 7.25
N GLY A 41 -29.81 16.38 7.48
CA GLY A 41 -30.59 17.61 7.70
C GLY A 41 -29.79 18.87 8.01
N SER A 42 -29.38 19.58 6.95
CA SER A 42 -29.37 21.04 6.70
C SER A 42 -29.10 22.12 7.75
N ASP A 43 -28.91 21.86 9.05
CA ASP A 43 -28.50 22.88 10.03
C ASP A 43 -27.10 22.55 10.55
N VAL A 44 -26.09 23.12 9.90
CA VAL A 44 -24.67 22.84 10.16
C VAL A 44 -24.18 23.60 11.40
N GLU A 45 -24.79 23.36 12.55
CA GLU A 45 -23.98 23.22 13.77
C GLU A 45 -23.59 21.73 13.84
N GLY A 46 -22.72 21.34 12.90
CA GLY A 46 -22.11 20.03 12.94
C GLY A 46 -21.39 19.89 14.28
N VAL A 47 -21.85 18.93 15.10
CA VAL A 47 -21.22 18.61 16.37
C VAL A 47 -19.72 18.48 16.14
N SER A 48 -18.93 19.35 16.77
CA SER A 48 -17.48 19.35 16.61
C SER A 48 -16.95 17.95 16.94
N LEU A 49 -15.95 17.47 16.19
CA LEU A 49 -15.30 16.19 16.50
C LEU A 49 -14.82 16.13 17.96
N LEU A 50 -14.41 17.28 18.51
CA LEU A 50 -14.03 17.42 19.90
C LEU A 50 -15.21 17.21 20.85
N ASP A 51 -16.37 17.77 20.52
CA ASP A 51 -17.58 17.65 21.32
C ASP A 51 -18.13 16.22 21.28
N LEU A 52 -18.12 15.60 20.09
CA LEU A 52 -18.43 14.19 19.91
C LEU A 52 -17.49 13.30 20.73
N LYS A 53 -16.18 13.59 20.72
CA LYS A 53 -15.20 12.84 21.52
C LYS A 53 -15.47 12.97 23.00
N ASN A 54 -15.69 14.19 23.49
CA ASN A 54 -15.95 14.46 24.90
C ASN A 54 -17.23 13.74 25.35
N SER A 55 -18.29 13.82 24.57
CA SER A 55 -19.56 13.13 24.81
C SER A 55 -19.41 11.60 24.79
N ALA A 56 -18.70 11.04 23.79
CA ALA A 56 -18.46 9.60 23.70
C ALA A 56 -17.60 9.04 24.85
N ILE A 57 -16.58 9.79 25.28
CA ILE A 57 -15.76 9.41 26.45
C ILE A 57 -16.59 9.48 27.73
N ALA A 58 -17.38 10.54 27.93
CA ALA A 58 -18.25 10.66 29.10
C ALA A 58 -19.28 9.51 29.16
N SER A 59 -19.88 9.18 28.02
CA SER A 59 -20.81 8.05 27.87
C SER A 59 -20.13 6.70 28.19
N TYR A 60 -18.87 6.52 27.78
CA TYR A 60 -18.06 5.33 28.10
C TYR A 60 -17.69 5.23 29.58
N VAL A 61 -17.32 6.34 30.22
CA VAL A 61 -17.06 6.36 31.66
C VAL A 61 -18.33 6.00 32.44
N ASN A 62 -19.47 6.52 32.03
CA ASN A 62 -20.76 6.18 32.64
C ASN A 62 -21.09 4.69 32.50
N SER A 63 -20.88 4.07 31.33
CA SER A 63 -21.11 2.64 31.16
C SER A 63 -20.15 1.79 32.02
N LEU A 64 -18.90 2.21 32.20
CA LEU A 64 -17.97 1.56 33.12
C LEU A 64 -18.41 1.67 34.58
N ILE A 65 -18.89 2.84 35.01
CA ILE A 65 -19.44 3.03 36.35
C ILE A 65 -20.64 2.09 36.56
N LEU A 66 -21.54 1.98 35.59
CA LEU A 66 -22.67 1.05 35.65
C LEU A 66 -22.22 -0.42 35.72
N ILE A 67 -21.16 -0.81 35.03
CA ILE A 67 -20.57 -2.16 35.16
C ILE A 67 -20.05 -2.39 36.57
N ILE A 68 -19.33 -1.41 37.15
CA ILE A 68 -18.82 -1.51 38.53
C ILE A 68 -19.98 -1.61 39.53
N LEU A 69 -21.03 -0.80 39.36
CA LEU A 69 -22.24 -0.85 40.19
C LEU A 69 -22.94 -2.21 40.08
N SER A 70 -23.10 -2.75 38.86
CA SER A 70 -23.64 -4.10 38.67
C SER A 70 -22.78 -5.16 39.36
N ASN A 71 -21.46 -5.03 39.35
CA ASN A 71 -20.61 -5.99 40.05
C ASN A 71 -20.79 -5.91 41.59
N ILE A 72 -21.00 -4.72 42.14
CA ILE A 72 -21.29 -4.52 43.56
C ILE A 72 -22.67 -5.07 43.93
N GLU A 73 -23.68 -4.82 43.11
CA GLU A 73 -25.04 -5.33 43.31
C GLU A 73 -25.09 -6.86 43.24
N ARG A 74 -24.35 -7.46 42.30
CA ARG A 74 -24.19 -8.92 42.22
C ARG A 74 -23.63 -9.52 43.51
N MET A 75 -22.70 -8.83 44.17
CA MET A 75 -22.16 -9.28 45.46
C MET A 75 -23.17 -9.19 46.60
N LYS A 76 -24.20 -8.32 46.48
CA LYS A 76 -25.27 -8.18 47.47
C LYS A 76 -26.43 -9.16 47.24
N LEU A 77 -26.77 -9.45 45.98
CA LEU A 77 -27.95 -10.22 45.58
C LEU A 77 -27.70 -11.73 45.42
N ASN A 78 -26.49 -12.23 45.66
CA ASN A 78 -26.10 -13.63 45.45
C ASN A 78 -26.40 -14.20 44.03
N GLY A 79 -26.71 -13.36 43.04
CA GLY A 79 -26.66 -13.68 41.62
C GLY A 79 -27.83 -14.48 41.04
N GLU A 80 -28.99 -14.53 41.69
CA GLU A 80 -30.14 -15.35 41.24
C GLU A 80 -31.23 -14.58 40.46
N ASP A 81 -31.04 -13.27 40.21
CA ASP A 81 -32.03 -12.47 39.48
C ASP A 81 -31.75 -12.44 37.95
N GLU A 82 -32.64 -13.05 37.16
CA GLU A 82 -32.55 -13.07 35.68
C GLU A 82 -32.67 -11.68 35.05
N GLU A 83 -33.51 -10.81 35.63
CA GLU A 83 -33.69 -9.42 35.14
C GLU A 83 -32.41 -8.60 35.31
N PHE A 84 -31.71 -8.79 36.42
CA PHE A 84 -30.42 -8.18 36.71
C PHE A 84 -29.33 -8.62 35.72
N ASN A 85 -29.32 -9.91 35.35
CA ASN A 85 -28.38 -10.44 34.36
C ASN A 85 -28.63 -9.85 32.95
N SER A 86 -29.90 -9.67 32.56
CA SER A 86 -30.27 -9.03 31.29
C SER A 86 -29.81 -7.56 31.21
N GLN A 87 -30.05 -6.79 32.28
CA GLN A 87 -29.59 -5.40 32.40
C GLN A 87 -28.06 -5.30 32.34
N ARG A 88 -27.34 -6.21 33.00
CA ARG A 88 -25.88 -6.26 32.92
C ARG A 88 -25.41 -6.54 31.50
N GLU A 89 -26.07 -7.44 30.78
CA GLU A 89 -25.71 -7.75 29.39
C GLU A 89 -25.92 -6.54 28.47
N SER A 90 -26.99 -5.76 28.64
CA SER A 90 -27.22 -4.54 27.87
C SER A 90 -26.17 -3.47 28.16
N ILE A 91 -25.80 -3.27 29.43
CA ILE A 91 -24.73 -2.34 29.84
C ILE A 91 -23.39 -2.74 29.20
N VAL A 92 -23.04 -4.03 29.23
CA VAL A 92 -21.81 -4.54 28.60
C VAL A 92 -21.83 -4.33 27.08
N LYS A 93 -22.95 -4.61 26.42
CA LYS A 93 -23.12 -4.35 24.98
C LYS A 93 -22.92 -2.87 24.65
N ASN A 94 -23.53 -1.97 25.42
CA ASN A 94 -23.39 -0.53 25.24
C ASN A 94 -21.93 -0.06 25.43
N SER A 95 -21.22 -0.62 26.41
CA SER A 95 -19.79 -0.33 26.62
C SER A 95 -18.92 -0.78 25.43
N ILE A 96 -19.20 -1.96 24.85
CA ILE A 96 -18.50 -2.44 23.66
C ILE A 96 -18.76 -1.51 22.47
N VAL A 97 -20.02 -1.09 22.26
CA VAL A 97 -20.37 -0.16 21.18
C VAL A 97 -19.60 1.15 21.32
N GLN A 98 -19.63 1.78 22.51
CA GLN A 98 -18.89 3.01 22.79
C GLN A 98 -17.37 2.84 22.62
N ARG A 99 -16.83 1.67 22.97
CA ARG A 99 -15.40 1.40 22.76
C ARG A 99 -15.06 1.33 21.27
N VAL A 100 -15.89 0.65 20.49
CA VAL A 100 -15.71 0.54 19.03
C VAL A 100 -15.85 1.90 18.35
N THR A 101 -16.78 2.75 18.78
CA THR A 101 -16.92 4.10 18.23
C THR A 101 -15.70 4.99 18.50
N LEU A 102 -15.10 4.91 19.69
CA LEU A 102 -13.86 5.62 20.00
C LEU A 102 -12.67 5.11 19.18
N ASP A 103 -12.47 3.79 19.13
CA ASP A 103 -11.28 3.19 18.50
C ASP A 103 -11.32 3.23 16.97
N LYS A 104 -12.47 2.95 16.35
CA LYS A 104 -12.61 2.90 14.88
C LYS A 104 -13.22 4.16 14.28
N GLY A 105 -14.13 4.83 14.99
CA GLY A 105 -14.78 6.05 14.51
C GLY A 105 -13.91 7.28 14.76
N VAL A 106 -13.85 7.73 16.01
CA VAL A 106 -13.21 9.00 16.40
C VAL A 106 -11.73 9.03 16.05
N LYS A 107 -10.98 8.00 16.43
CA LYS A 107 -9.52 7.93 16.20
C LYS A 107 -9.13 7.99 14.72
N GLY A 108 -9.97 7.47 13.82
CA GLY A 108 -9.73 7.53 12.39
C GLY A 108 -9.90 8.96 11.85
N LEU A 109 -10.94 9.66 12.30
CA LEU A 109 -11.22 11.05 11.94
C LEU A 109 -10.16 12.00 12.49
N GLU A 110 -9.70 11.78 13.72
CA GLU A 110 -8.62 12.57 14.34
C GLU A 110 -7.32 12.52 13.52
N LYS A 111 -6.92 11.36 13.02
CA LYS A 111 -5.70 11.25 12.20
C LYS A 111 -5.81 12.05 10.90
N ARG A 112 -6.98 12.04 10.26
CA ARG A 112 -7.21 12.80 9.02
C ARG A 112 -7.20 14.30 9.29
N LEU A 113 -7.87 14.73 10.36
CA LEU A 113 -7.93 16.13 10.76
C LEU A 113 -6.56 16.63 11.22
N GLN A 114 -5.80 15.82 11.97
CA GLN A 114 -4.42 16.13 12.32
C GLN A 114 -3.57 16.34 11.07
N TYR A 115 -3.67 15.45 10.08
CA TYR A 115 -2.95 15.63 8.82
C TYR A 115 -3.34 16.92 8.09
N GLN A 116 -4.63 17.26 8.05
CA GLN A 116 -5.11 18.51 7.46
C GLN A 116 -4.58 19.75 8.19
N ILE A 117 -4.59 19.74 9.53
CA ILE A 117 -3.99 20.80 10.34
C ILE A 117 -2.49 20.88 10.08
N GLU A 118 -1.77 19.76 10.10
CA GLU A 118 -0.34 19.75 9.80
C GLU A 118 -0.03 20.26 8.39
N LYS A 119 -0.86 19.94 7.39
CA LYS A 119 -0.74 20.48 6.03
C LYS A 119 -0.94 22.00 6.01
N MET A 120 -1.98 22.50 6.68
CA MET A 120 -2.27 23.94 6.79
C MET A 120 -1.15 24.68 7.53
N VAL A 121 -0.64 24.12 8.64
CA VAL A 121 0.48 24.67 9.39
C VAL A 121 1.74 24.69 8.55
N ARG A 122 2.04 23.62 7.82
CA ARG A 122 3.21 23.58 6.90
C ARG A 122 3.07 24.60 5.78
N ALA A 123 1.88 24.74 5.18
CA ALA A 123 1.63 25.75 4.15
C ALA A 123 1.83 27.16 4.71
N TYR A 124 1.27 27.44 5.90
CA TYR A 124 1.44 28.73 6.57
C TYR A 124 2.92 29.01 6.92
N SER A 125 3.65 28.03 7.47
CA SER A 125 5.06 28.17 7.77
C SER A 125 5.92 28.38 6.52
N ARG A 126 5.56 27.78 5.37
CA ARG A 126 6.19 28.04 4.08
C ARG A 126 5.93 29.47 3.61
N MET A 127 4.67 29.91 3.64
CA MET A 127 4.33 31.30 3.31
C MET A 127 5.06 32.31 4.19
N GLU A 128 5.19 32.03 5.49
CA GLU A 128 5.95 32.88 6.42
C GLU A 128 7.47 32.90 6.09
N GLN A 129 8.03 31.77 5.65
CA GLN A 129 9.41 31.69 5.19
C GLN A 129 9.61 32.43 3.87
N ASP A 130 8.73 32.23 2.89
CA ASP A 130 8.78 32.92 1.60
C ASP A 130 8.62 34.44 1.77
N GLU A 131 7.74 34.89 2.68
CA GLU A 131 7.62 36.31 3.03
C GLU A 131 8.90 36.87 3.68
N LYS A 132 9.58 36.08 4.52
CA LYS A 132 10.85 36.49 5.13
C LYS A 132 11.96 36.56 4.07
N ASP A 133 12.07 35.54 3.22
CA ASP A 133 13.04 35.48 2.13
C ASP A 133 12.82 36.60 1.11
N LEU A 134 11.56 36.94 0.80
CA LEU A 134 11.21 38.08 -0.05
C LEU A 134 11.59 39.41 0.60
N LYS A 135 11.36 39.58 1.91
CA LYS A 135 11.79 40.77 2.66
C LYS A 135 13.31 40.88 2.71
N GLU A 136 14.03 39.79 2.95
CA GLU A 136 15.50 39.75 2.93
C GLU A 136 16.06 40.09 1.55
N LYS A 137 15.48 39.51 0.48
CA LYS A 137 15.84 39.85 -0.91
C LYS A 137 15.51 41.30 -1.25
N GLN A 138 14.38 41.85 -0.80
CA GLN A 138 14.06 43.27 -0.98
C GLN A 138 15.04 44.18 -0.24
N THR A 139 15.49 43.81 0.97
CA THR A 139 16.52 44.57 1.68
C THR A 139 17.90 44.49 1.01
N GLN A 140 18.25 43.34 0.41
CA GLN A 140 19.51 43.19 -0.34
C GLN A 140 19.46 43.88 -1.70
N HIS A 141 18.30 43.92 -2.37
CA HIS A 141 18.10 44.60 -3.65
C HIS A 141 18.05 46.14 -3.50
N LEU A 142 17.89 46.67 -2.28
CA LEU A 142 18.03 48.10 -2.02
C LEU A 142 19.50 48.56 -1.91
N ASP A 143 20.46 47.63 -1.80
CA ASP A 143 21.91 47.92 -1.74
C ASP A 143 22.64 47.68 -3.08
N GLU A 144 21.99 47.03 -4.07
CA GLU A 144 22.52 46.86 -5.44
C GLU A 144 21.47 47.26 -6.49
N ASP A 145 21.60 48.49 -6.99
CA ASP A 145 20.81 49.05 -8.09
C ASP A 145 21.20 48.38 -9.43
N GLY A 146 20.25 47.75 -10.12
CA GLY A 146 20.44 47.36 -11.53
C GLY A 146 19.58 46.20 -12.06
N GLU A 147 18.61 46.57 -12.91
CA GLU A 147 17.94 45.78 -13.95
C GLU A 147 16.73 44.90 -13.60
N THR A 148 15.58 45.46 -13.98
CA THR A 148 14.30 44.86 -14.28
C THR A 148 14.37 43.60 -15.16
N LYS A 149 13.65 42.54 -14.73
CA LYS A 149 12.92 41.63 -15.64
C LYS A 149 11.59 41.24 -15.02
N GLU A 150 10.52 41.65 -15.69
CA GLU A 150 9.19 41.08 -15.52
C GLU A 150 9.16 39.67 -16.09
N GLU A 151 8.68 38.70 -15.31
CA GLU A 151 8.00 37.52 -15.83
C GLU A 151 6.73 37.28 -15.01
N VAL A 152 5.61 37.32 -15.71
CA VAL A 152 4.26 36.93 -15.27
C VAL A 152 3.94 35.62 -16.00
N ASP A 153 3.05 34.82 -15.39
CA ASP A 153 2.51 33.51 -15.80
C ASP A 153 3.42 32.29 -15.48
N ASP A 154 2.95 31.22 -14.85
CA ASP A 154 1.60 30.66 -14.81
C ASP A 154 1.48 29.77 -13.55
N ALA A 155 0.40 29.92 -12.80
CA ALA A 155 0.22 29.30 -11.48
C ALA A 155 -1.06 28.48 -11.44
N GLU A 156 -1.17 27.45 -12.29
CA GLU A 156 -2.12 26.35 -12.07
C GLU A 156 -1.50 24.99 -12.45
N GLU A 157 -1.67 24.04 -11.52
CA GLU A 157 -1.50 22.59 -11.67
C GLU A 157 -0.06 22.01 -11.70
N GLU A 158 0.39 21.44 -10.55
CA GLU A 158 1.01 20.10 -10.39
C GLU A 158 1.90 20.00 -9.12
N GLU A 159 1.31 19.99 -7.91
CA GLU A 159 2.04 19.61 -6.68
C GLU A 159 1.93 18.09 -6.40
N GLU A 160 2.45 17.25 -7.28
CA GLU A 160 2.79 15.84 -6.94
C GLU A 160 4.13 15.34 -7.53
N GLU A 161 5.03 16.23 -7.97
CA GLU A 161 6.37 15.86 -8.49
C GLU A 161 7.58 16.51 -7.78
N GLU A 162 7.44 17.06 -6.57
CA GLU A 162 8.56 17.70 -5.85
C GLU A 162 9.38 16.80 -4.90
N GLU A 163 9.48 15.50 -5.17
CA GLU A 163 10.55 14.63 -4.59
C GLU A 163 11.58 14.17 -5.65
N GLY A 164 11.60 14.80 -6.83
CA GLY A 164 12.48 14.45 -7.95
C GLY A 164 13.61 15.43 -8.30
N MET A 165 13.61 16.67 -7.78
CA MET A 165 14.38 17.77 -8.39
C MET A 165 15.71 18.13 -7.70
N SER A 166 16.19 17.34 -6.74
CA SER A 166 17.47 17.61 -6.05
C SER A 166 18.69 16.85 -6.61
N TYR A 167 18.56 16.13 -7.74
CA TYR A 167 19.71 15.46 -8.37
C TYR A 167 20.21 16.20 -9.61
N ARG A 168 21.03 17.24 -9.40
CA ARG A 168 21.83 17.85 -10.47
C ARG A 168 23.15 17.07 -10.64
N PRO A 169 23.48 16.54 -11.83
CA PRO A 169 24.77 15.89 -12.05
C PRO A 169 25.91 16.93 -12.01
N ASN A 170 26.97 16.64 -11.26
CA ASN A 170 28.18 17.47 -11.18
C ASN A 170 28.93 17.49 -12.54
N PRO A 171 28.96 18.61 -13.29
CA PRO A 171 29.64 18.69 -14.59
C PRO A 171 31.17 18.62 -14.47
N SER A 172 31.72 18.90 -13.30
CA SER A 172 33.15 18.82 -12.98
C SER A 172 33.69 17.38 -13.02
N ALA A 173 32.91 16.40 -12.53
CA ALA A 173 33.31 14.99 -12.52
C ALA A 173 33.38 14.36 -13.92
N MET A 174 32.63 14.90 -14.88
CA MET A 174 32.65 14.45 -16.28
C MET A 174 33.89 14.98 -17.02
N LEU A 175 34.31 16.21 -16.73
CA LEU A 175 35.51 16.84 -17.29
C LEU A 175 36.82 16.18 -16.81
N GLU A 176 36.85 15.69 -15.56
CA GLU A 176 38.00 14.98 -15.02
C GLU A 176 38.19 13.61 -15.69
N LYS A 177 37.09 12.95 -16.07
CA LYS A 177 37.10 11.67 -16.81
C LYS A 177 37.49 11.81 -18.29
N LEU A 178 37.28 12.99 -18.88
CA LEU A 178 37.72 13.29 -20.26
C LEU A 178 39.23 13.61 -20.32
N LYS A 179 39.81 14.19 -19.26
CA LYS A 179 41.25 14.51 -19.21
C LYS A 179 42.15 13.29 -18.97
N SER A 180 41.64 12.19 -18.43
CA SER A 180 42.44 10.97 -18.17
C SER A 180 42.59 10.03 -19.37
N ASN A 181 41.95 10.32 -20.52
CA ASN A 181 41.95 9.43 -21.70
C ASN A 181 42.75 9.95 -22.90
N THR A 182 43.49 11.05 -22.77
CA THR A 182 44.36 11.59 -23.84
C THR A 182 45.78 11.82 -23.35
N ALA A 183 46.50 10.74 -23.05
CA ALA A 183 47.96 10.78 -22.94
C ALA A 183 48.56 9.49 -23.50
N LYS A 184 48.91 9.49 -24.79
CA LYS A 184 49.95 8.61 -25.33
C LYS A 184 51.26 9.40 -25.31
N PRO A 185 52.33 8.91 -24.67
CA PRO A 185 53.68 9.35 -24.99
C PRO A 185 54.27 8.47 -26.10
N SER A 186 54.93 9.13 -27.05
CA SER A 186 55.78 8.52 -28.07
C SER A 186 57.09 7.99 -27.48
N SER A 187 57.66 7.03 -28.18
CA SER A 187 58.84 6.22 -27.85
C SER A 187 60.17 6.97 -27.83
N SER A 188 61.03 6.66 -26.86
CA SER A 188 62.42 6.19 -27.07
C SER A 188 63.11 5.95 -25.72
N GLY A 189 63.95 4.92 -25.62
CA GLY A 189 64.83 4.69 -24.45
C GLY A 189 64.74 3.28 -23.85
N SER A 190 65.75 2.47 -24.17
CA SER A 190 66.11 1.15 -23.65
C SER A 190 65.88 0.89 -22.15
N SER A 191 65.25 -0.24 -21.82
CA SER A 191 65.77 -1.26 -20.88
C SER A 191 64.73 -2.36 -20.64
N ASP A 192 65.25 -3.58 -20.59
CA ASP A 192 64.60 -4.87 -20.69
C ASP A 192 63.61 -5.16 -19.54
N LYS A 193 62.30 -5.12 -19.83
CA LYS A 193 61.23 -5.60 -18.93
C LYS A 193 60.28 -6.46 -19.76
N TYR A 194 60.29 -7.76 -19.50
CA TYR A 194 59.43 -8.74 -20.17
C TYR A 194 57.97 -8.28 -20.10
N ARG A 195 57.39 -8.03 -21.27
CA ARG A 195 55.95 -7.77 -21.40
C ARG A 195 55.28 -9.08 -21.80
N PRO A 196 54.38 -9.63 -20.96
CA PRO A 196 53.68 -10.86 -21.30
C PRO A 196 52.88 -10.68 -22.60
N PRO A 197 52.78 -11.73 -23.43
CA PRO A 197 52.10 -11.66 -24.71
C PRO A 197 50.64 -11.32 -24.51
N ARG A 198 50.15 -10.35 -25.30
CA ARG A 198 48.74 -10.00 -25.36
C ARG A 198 47.99 -11.12 -26.09
N ILE A 199 47.31 -11.97 -25.34
CA ILE A 199 46.42 -13.00 -25.89
C ILE A 199 45.17 -12.28 -26.41
N ALA A 200 44.91 -12.36 -27.72
CA ALA A 200 43.63 -11.93 -28.29
C ALA A 200 42.51 -12.81 -27.72
N ALA A 201 41.34 -12.25 -27.41
CA ALA A 201 40.25 -12.97 -26.79
C ALA A 201 39.87 -14.21 -27.62
N VAL A 202 40.30 -15.38 -27.17
CA VAL A 202 39.84 -16.67 -27.69
C VAL A 202 38.47 -16.90 -27.09
N ALA A 203 37.46 -17.07 -27.94
CA ALA A 203 36.12 -17.44 -27.49
C ALA A 203 36.21 -18.75 -26.71
N PRO A 204 35.52 -18.87 -25.56
CA PRO A 204 35.51 -20.13 -24.81
C PRO A 204 35.02 -21.26 -25.73
N PRO A 205 35.54 -22.51 -25.57
CA PRO A 205 35.07 -23.64 -26.35
C PRO A 205 33.57 -23.82 -26.08
N SER A 206 32.75 -23.35 -27.01
CA SER A 206 31.32 -23.58 -26.97
C SER A 206 31.15 -25.08 -27.11
N SER A 207 30.64 -25.74 -26.06
CA SER A 207 29.98 -27.02 -26.24
C SER A 207 29.00 -26.86 -27.41
N GLU A 208 29.16 -27.69 -28.43
CA GLU A 208 28.35 -27.70 -29.64
C GLU A 208 26.88 -27.89 -29.28
N ALA A 209 26.19 -26.79 -29.04
CA ALA A 209 24.76 -26.71 -29.08
C ALA A 209 24.47 -25.29 -29.53
N LYS A 210 24.37 -25.12 -30.85
CA LYS A 210 23.60 -24.03 -31.44
C LYS A 210 22.16 -24.29 -30.99
N GLN A 211 21.86 -24.00 -29.71
CA GLN A 211 20.53 -24.13 -29.14
C GLN A 211 19.65 -23.29 -30.04
N GLU A 212 18.79 -23.94 -30.81
CA GLU A 212 17.66 -23.29 -31.44
C GLU A 212 16.95 -22.56 -30.32
N ARG A 213 17.16 -21.24 -30.22
CA ARG A 213 16.50 -20.40 -29.21
C ARG A 213 15.03 -20.78 -29.26
N SER A 214 14.54 -21.40 -28.20
CA SER A 214 13.21 -21.98 -28.20
C SER A 214 12.21 -20.86 -28.48
N LYS A 215 11.65 -20.86 -29.70
CA LYS A 215 10.65 -19.87 -30.15
C LYS A 215 9.33 -20.00 -29.37
N THR A 216 9.30 -20.84 -28.34
CA THR A 216 8.18 -21.13 -27.45
C THR A 216 7.85 -19.93 -26.54
N LYS A 217 8.83 -19.08 -26.21
CA LYS A 217 8.60 -17.90 -25.34
C LYS A 217 7.60 -16.89 -25.93
N HIS A 218 7.40 -16.87 -27.25
CA HIS A 218 6.49 -15.93 -27.92
C HIS A 218 5.05 -16.44 -28.11
N LYS A 219 4.68 -17.61 -27.54
CA LYS A 219 3.38 -18.24 -27.81
C LYS A 219 2.62 -18.71 -26.57
N LYS A 220 3.15 -18.49 -25.37
CA LYS A 220 2.52 -18.92 -24.12
C LYS A 220 1.54 -17.86 -23.66
N LEU A 221 0.24 -18.15 -23.74
CA LEU A 221 -0.81 -17.31 -23.17
C LEU A 221 -1.06 -17.74 -21.74
N GLN A 222 -1.05 -16.77 -20.81
CA GLN A 222 -1.29 -17.03 -19.39
C GLN A 222 -2.64 -17.72 -19.15
N SER A 223 -3.72 -17.23 -19.78
CA SER A 223 -5.06 -17.81 -19.60
C SER A 223 -5.20 -19.22 -20.19
N MET A 224 -4.46 -19.53 -21.25
CA MET A 224 -4.45 -20.89 -21.80
C MET A 224 -3.68 -21.84 -20.89
N GLU A 225 -2.59 -21.37 -20.29
CA GLU A 225 -1.82 -22.15 -19.34
C GLU A 225 -2.60 -22.44 -18.07
N GLU A 226 -3.31 -21.46 -17.52
CA GLU A 226 -4.19 -21.65 -16.37
C GLU A 226 -5.31 -22.64 -16.66
N TYR A 227 -5.97 -22.52 -17.83
CA TYR A 227 -6.96 -23.50 -18.27
C TYR A 227 -6.36 -24.91 -18.37
N LEU A 228 -5.16 -25.04 -18.97
CA LEU A 228 -4.49 -26.32 -19.04
C LEU A 228 -4.18 -26.86 -17.64
N GLN A 229 -3.72 -26.03 -16.72
CA GLN A 229 -3.47 -26.41 -15.32
C GLN A 229 -4.74 -26.89 -14.62
N GLU A 230 -5.89 -26.24 -14.85
CA GLU A 230 -7.17 -26.65 -14.29
C GLU A 230 -7.71 -27.96 -14.90
N THR A 231 -7.54 -28.14 -16.22
CA THR A 231 -7.95 -29.39 -16.90
C THR A 231 -7.03 -30.57 -16.60
N ASN A 232 -5.81 -30.30 -16.17
CA ASN A 232 -4.86 -31.35 -15.83
C ASN A 232 -5.18 -31.89 -14.43
N GLU A 233 -5.42 -33.20 -14.33
CA GLU A 233 -5.70 -33.87 -13.05
C GLU A 233 -4.45 -34.05 -12.17
N ALA A 234 -3.27 -33.67 -12.67
CA ALA A 234 -2.02 -33.80 -11.93
C ALA A 234 -1.93 -32.76 -10.80
N PRO A 235 -1.50 -33.15 -9.58
CA PRO A 235 -1.34 -32.20 -8.48
C PRO A 235 -0.25 -31.19 -8.80
N MET A 236 -0.55 -29.90 -8.62
CA MET A 236 0.42 -28.82 -8.79
C MET A 236 1.16 -28.51 -7.49
N LEU A 237 2.44 -28.18 -7.59
CA LEU A 237 3.24 -27.72 -6.47
C LEU A 237 2.84 -26.29 -6.11
N THR A 238 2.22 -26.13 -4.95
CA THR A 238 1.97 -24.82 -4.34
C THR A 238 2.98 -24.58 -3.22
N GLU A 239 3.43 -23.33 -3.13
CA GLU A 239 4.29 -22.91 -2.04
C GLU A 239 3.52 -22.76 -0.71
N SER A 240 4.26 -22.74 0.39
CA SER A 240 3.69 -22.39 1.70
C SER A 240 3.16 -20.96 1.71
N VAL A 241 2.04 -20.72 2.42
CA VAL A 241 1.27 -19.47 2.43
C VAL A 241 2.02 -18.22 2.94
N GLY A 242 3.28 -18.35 3.34
CA GLY A 242 4.14 -17.23 3.76
C GLY A 242 5.43 -17.04 2.96
N SER A 243 5.84 -18.00 2.12
CA SER A 243 7.11 -17.88 1.36
C SER A 243 7.00 -16.97 0.14
N ASN A 244 5.78 -16.74 -0.33
CA ASN A 244 5.45 -15.94 -1.50
C ASN A 244 5.25 -14.44 -1.21
N ILE A 245 5.32 -14.00 0.05
CA ILE A 245 5.09 -12.60 0.43
C ILE A 245 6.38 -11.80 0.28
N MET A 246 6.34 -10.73 -0.53
CA MET A 246 7.49 -9.83 -0.74
C MET A 246 7.47 -8.64 0.22
N GLY A 247 8.64 -8.32 0.80
CA GLY A 247 8.85 -7.08 1.56
C GLY A 247 7.87 -6.89 2.72
N GLN A 248 7.62 -7.96 3.50
CA GLN A 248 6.68 -7.97 4.63
C GLN A 248 5.28 -7.47 4.25
N GLY A 249 4.85 -7.69 3.01
CA GLY A 249 3.54 -7.29 2.48
C GLY A 249 3.55 -6.02 1.65
N ARG A 250 4.62 -5.19 1.69
CA ARG A 250 4.72 -3.98 0.84
C ARG A 250 4.85 -4.31 -0.65
N GLY A 251 5.46 -5.45 -0.97
CA GLY A 251 5.64 -5.91 -2.35
C GLY A 251 4.47 -6.73 -2.89
N GLY A 252 3.45 -7.01 -2.06
CA GLY A 252 2.38 -7.94 -2.38
C GLY A 252 2.83 -9.40 -2.35
N VAL A 253 2.05 -10.25 -3.01
CA VAL A 253 2.31 -11.69 -3.16
C VAL A 253 2.93 -11.93 -4.55
N LYS A 254 3.93 -12.81 -4.63
CA LYS A 254 4.56 -13.21 -5.90
C LYS A 254 3.56 -13.88 -6.83
N THR A 255 3.58 -13.47 -8.10
CA THR A 255 2.81 -14.15 -9.15
C THR A 255 3.44 -15.50 -9.52
N SER A 256 2.68 -16.41 -10.14
CA SER A 256 3.19 -17.72 -10.60
C SER A 256 4.45 -17.58 -11.46
N ARG A 257 4.43 -16.67 -12.44
CA ARG A 257 5.56 -16.40 -13.32
C ARG A 257 6.80 -15.87 -12.59
N GLU A 258 6.62 -15.20 -11.45
CA GLU A 258 7.72 -14.69 -10.66
C GLU A 258 8.33 -15.74 -9.76
N ARG A 259 7.51 -16.68 -9.27
CA ARG A 259 7.97 -17.88 -8.60
C ARG A 259 8.85 -18.72 -9.53
N ASP A 260 8.35 -19.03 -10.73
CA ASP A 260 9.13 -19.79 -11.74
C ASP A 260 10.47 -19.13 -12.07
N ARG A 261 10.51 -17.78 -12.19
CA ARG A 261 11.75 -17.05 -12.47
C ARG A 261 12.71 -17.12 -11.28
N GLU A 262 12.22 -17.00 -10.06
CA GLU A 262 13.06 -17.08 -8.86
C GLU A 262 13.61 -18.49 -8.65
N GLU A 263 12.83 -19.52 -8.96
CA GLU A 263 13.28 -20.91 -9.00
C GLU A 263 14.37 -21.09 -10.07
N GLU A 264 14.18 -20.58 -11.29
CA GLU A 264 15.22 -20.62 -12.35
C GLU A 264 16.52 -19.91 -11.92
N ILE A 265 16.41 -18.78 -11.21
CA ILE A 265 17.56 -18.07 -10.64
C ILE A 265 18.23 -18.92 -9.56
N ARG A 266 17.46 -19.49 -8.64
CA ARG A 266 17.98 -20.32 -7.55
C ARG A 266 18.69 -21.55 -8.08
N GLU A 267 18.09 -22.27 -9.03
CA GLU A 267 18.70 -23.40 -9.71
C GLU A 267 20.02 -23.00 -10.39
N TYR A 268 20.06 -21.84 -11.05
CA TYR A 268 21.29 -21.33 -11.65
C TYR A 268 22.38 -21.04 -10.60
N GLU A 269 22.01 -20.42 -9.49
CA GLU A 269 22.95 -20.09 -8.41
C GLU A 269 23.45 -21.34 -7.68
N GLU A 270 22.61 -22.35 -7.49
CA GLU A 270 22.96 -23.63 -6.86
C GLU A 270 23.83 -24.49 -7.78
N THR A 271 23.54 -24.52 -9.08
CA THR A 271 24.32 -25.31 -10.05
C THR A 271 25.70 -24.70 -10.31
N ASN A 272 25.79 -23.37 -10.38
CA ASN A 272 27.05 -22.67 -10.67
C ASN A 272 27.77 -22.18 -9.42
N PHE A 273 27.15 -22.30 -8.23
CA PHE A 273 27.67 -21.80 -6.95
C PHE A 273 28.09 -20.31 -6.99
N THR A 274 27.45 -19.51 -7.84
CA THR A 274 27.73 -18.07 -8.01
C THR A 274 26.43 -17.27 -7.95
N ARG A 275 26.41 -16.21 -7.15
CA ARG A 275 25.26 -15.29 -7.07
C ARG A 275 25.17 -14.39 -8.30
N LEU A 276 23.95 -14.17 -8.78
CA LEU A 276 23.72 -13.21 -9.85
C LEU A 276 23.72 -11.77 -9.30
N PRO A 277 24.30 -10.81 -10.05
CA PRO A 277 24.26 -9.41 -9.63
C PRO A 277 22.84 -8.86 -9.73
N THR A 278 22.52 -7.88 -8.87
CA THR A 278 21.21 -7.21 -8.83
C THR A 278 20.85 -6.55 -10.16
N SER A 279 21.83 -6.14 -10.96
CA SER A 279 21.61 -5.58 -12.30
C SER A 279 20.94 -6.55 -13.28
N VAL A 280 21.09 -7.86 -13.09
CA VAL A 280 20.51 -8.90 -13.96
C VAL A 280 19.19 -9.42 -13.39
N THR A 281 19.06 -9.46 -12.07
CA THR A 281 17.87 -9.99 -11.39
C THR A 281 16.78 -8.95 -11.17
N GLU A 282 17.14 -7.66 -11.09
CA GLU A 282 16.16 -6.61 -10.87
C GLU A 282 15.31 -6.30 -12.10
N LYS A 283 14.00 -6.17 -11.88
CA LYS A 283 13.05 -5.66 -12.86
C LYS A 283 13.30 -4.17 -13.11
N SER A 284 13.12 -3.72 -14.35
CA SER A 284 13.21 -2.30 -14.68
C SER A 284 12.11 -1.48 -13.98
N LYS A 285 12.32 -0.17 -13.78
CA LYS A 285 11.32 0.72 -13.13
C LYS A 285 9.94 0.63 -13.82
N LYS A 286 9.90 0.54 -15.15
CA LYS A 286 8.67 0.36 -15.93
C LYS A 286 7.99 -0.98 -15.63
N GLN A 287 8.76 -2.06 -15.52
CA GLN A 287 8.22 -3.37 -15.14
C GLN A 287 7.72 -3.39 -13.70
N LYS A 288 8.44 -2.75 -12.76
CA LYS A 288 7.99 -2.60 -11.36
C LYS A 288 6.66 -1.82 -11.28
N ARG A 289 6.51 -0.73 -12.04
CA ARG A 289 5.26 0.06 -12.12
C ARG A 289 4.12 -0.77 -12.72
N SER A 290 4.36 -1.43 -13.86
CA SER A 290 3.36 -2.29 -14.50
C SER A 290 2.93 -3.44 -13.61
N HIS A 291 3.86 -4.06 -12.89
CA HIS A 291 3.55 -5.10 -11.93
C HIS A 291 2.60 -4.57 -10.85
N ARG A 292 2.97 -3.46 -10.18
CA ARG A 292 2.12 -2.87 -9.13
C ARG A 292 0.69 -2.53 -9.58
N LEU A 293 0.50 -2.15 -10.85
CA LEU A 293 -0.82 -1.82 -11.39
C LEU A 293 -1.63 -3.07 -11.78
N ASN A 294 -0.95 -4.11 -12.26
CA ASN A 294 -1.60 -5.28 -12.84
C ASN A 294 -1.68 -6.48 -11.90
N THR A 295 -0.86 -6.53 -10.85
CA THR A 295 -0.84 -7.66 -9.92
C THR A 295 -1.67 -7.36 -8.69
N PHE A 296 -2.59 -8.27 -8.38
CA PHE A 296 -3.45 -8.18 -7.22
C PHE A 296 -3.52 -9.54 -6.53
N ALA A 297 -3.29 -9.57 -5.22
CA ALA A 297 -3.33 -10.78 -4.39
C ALA A 297 -2.45 -11.97 -4.87
N GLY A 298 -1.42 -11.73 -5.68
CA GLY A 298 -0.56 -12.80 -6.22
C GLY A 298 -1.01 -13.31 -7.59
N GLU A 299 -2.08 -12.74 -8.15
CA GLU A 299 -2.55 -12.99 -9.51
C GLU A 299 -2.18 -11.80 -10.41
N ASP A 300 -1.84 -12.08 -11.68
CA ASP A 300 -1.56 -11.04 -12.68
C ASP A 300 -2.81 -10.82 -13.54
N TRP A 301 -3.41 -9.64 -13.46
CA TRP A 301 -4.60 -9.20 -14.19
C TRP A 301 -4.25 -8.47 -15.51
N SER A 302 -2.96 -8.37 -15.86
CA SER A 302 -2.51 -7.70 -17.09
C SER A 302 -3.11 -8.31 -18.35
N PHE A 303 -3.59 -9.55 -18.31
CA PHE A 303 -4.11 -10.26 -19.47
C PHE A 303 -5.49 -9.78 -19.96
N PHE A 304 -6.21 -8.99 -19.17
CA PHE A 304 -7.48 -8.40 -19.57
C PHE A 304 -7.32 -7.09 -20.35
N GLY A 305 -6.25 -6.34 -20.10
CA GLY A 305 -6.03 -5.00 -20.67
C GLY A 305 -5.24 -4.96 -21.98
N LYS A 306 -4.83 -6.11 -22.53
CA LYS A 306 -4.11 -6.19 -23.82
C LYS A 306 -5.06 -6.67 -24.91
N ASP A 307 -4.88 -6.19 -26.14
CA ASP A 307 -5.63 -6.65 -27.33
C ASP A 307 -5.43 -8.16 -27.55
N ARG A 308 -6.32 -8.95 -26.92
CA ARG A 308 -6.26 -10.41 -26.87
C ARG A 308 -6.35 -11.05 -28.25
N ASP A 309 -6.96 -10.37 -29.21
CA ASP A 309 -7.26 -10.90 -30.54
C ASP A 309 -6.01 -11.32 -31.31
N GLU A 310 -4.91 -10.58 -31.22
CA GLU A 310 -3.69 -10.95 -31.93
C GLU A 310 -3.05 -12.20 -31.33
N ASP A 311 -3.04 -12.28 -30.01
CA ASP A 311 -2.36 -13.31 -29.24
C ASP A 311 -3.15 -14.63 -29.27
N MET A 312 -4.49 -14.56 -29.23
CA MET A 312 -5.38 -15.68 -29.53
C MET A 312 -5.18 -16.19 -30.96
N LYS A 313 -5.12 -15.30 -31.96
CA LYS A 313 -4.85 -15.68 -33.35
C LYS A 313 -3.49 -16.36 -33.50
N LYS A 314 -2.46 -15.91 -32.78
CA LYS A 314 -1.10 -16.51 -32.81
C LYS A 314 -1.06 -17.89 -32.12
N SER A 315 -1.78 -18.07 -31.02
CA SER A 315 -1.85 -19.34 -30.29
C SER A 315 -2.68 -20.40 -31.04
N ALA A 316 -3.87 -20.03 -31.53
CA ALA A 316 -4.79 -20.95 -32.21
C ALA A 316 -4.29 -21.41 -33.60
N ARG A 317 -3.46 -20.62 -34.29
CA ARG A 317 -2.99 -20.92 -35.66
C ARG A 317 -1.87 -21.98 -35.74
N LYS A 318 -1.45 -22.58 -34.63
CA LYS A 318 -0.40 -23.63 -34.63
C LYS A 318 -0.72 -24.82 -35.54
N ASN A 319 -1.99 -25.07 -35.85
CA ASN A 319 -2.41 -26.17 -36.72
C ASN A 319 -2.52 -25.83 -38.22
N LYS A 320 -2.02 -24.67 -38.66
CA LYS A 320 -2.10 -24.23 -40.07
C LYS A 320 -0.74 -24.21 -40.78
N SER A 321 0.09 -25.23 -40.57
CA SER A 321 1.02 -25.63 -41.63
C SER A 321 0.19 -26.37 -42.67
N THR A 322 -0.12 -25.67 -43.76
CA THR A 322 -0.93 -26.10 -44.92
C THR A 322 -2.37 -26.51 -44.59
N ALA A 323 -3.32 -26.18 -45.47
CA ALA A 323 -4.69 -26.66 -45.28
C ALA A 323 -4.64 -28.21 -45.31
N PRO A 324 -5.05 -28.92 -44.25
CA PRO A 324 -4.92 -30.36 -44.21
C PRO A 324 -5.77 -30.95 -45.33
N SER A 325 -5.15 -31.78 -46.15
CA SER A 325 -5.81 -32.52 -47.22
C SER A 325 -7.04 -33.23 -46.65
N ALA A 326 -8.11 -33.38 -47.45
CA ALA A 326 -9.33 -34.06 -47.01
C ALA A 326 -9.04 -35.45 -46.42
N TRP A 327 -7.99 -36.12 -46.92
CA TRP A 327 -7.49 -37.38 -46.41
C TRP A 327 -6.92 -37.28 -44.99
N GLU A 328 -6.15 -36.25 -44.66
CA GLU A 328 -5.63 -36.03 -43.30
C GLU A 328 -6.75 -35.73 -42.31
N LYS A 329 -7.77 -34.98 -42.73
CA LYS A 329 -8.97 -34.75 -41.91
C LYS A 329 -9.71 -36.07 -41.65
N ALA A 330 -9.87 -36.92 -42.66
CA ALA A 330 -10.49 -38.23 -42.52
C ALA A 330 -9.67 -39.15 -41.59
N LYS A 331 -8.34 -39.15 -41.69
CA LYS A 331 -7.46 -39.93 -40.81
C LYS A 331 -7.54 -39.47 -39.35
N ARG A 332 -7.54 -38.16 -39.09
CA ARG A 332 -7.72 -37.61 -37.73
C ARG A 332 -9.08 -37.99 -37.13
N ARG A 333 -10.14 -38.02 -37.95
CA ARG A 333 -11.48 -38.40 -37.48
C ARG A 333 -11.63 -39.91 -37.22
N ARG A 334 -10.84 -40.75 -37.90
CA ARG A 334 -10.85 -42.21 -37.70
C ARG A 334 -9.92 -42.71 -36.60
N GLY A 335 -8.96 -41.88 -36.17
CA GLY A 335 -7.95 -42.25 -35.17
C GLY A 335 -8.33 -41.99 -33.72
N ASN A 336 -9.61 -41.77 -33.43
CA ASN A 336 -10.16 -41.65 -32.08
C ASN A 336 -11.10 -42.82 -31.81
#